data_AF-A0AAC8Q9B0-F1
#
_entry.id   AF-A0AAC8Q9B0-F1
#
_cell.length_a   1.000
_cell.length_b   1.000
_cell.length_c   1.000
_cell.angle_alpha   90.00
_cell.angle_beta   90.00
_cell.angle_gamma   90.00
#
_symmetry.space_group_name_H-M   'P 1'
#
loop_
_entity.id
_entity.type
_entity.pdbx_description
1 polymer ?
#
loop_
_entity_poly.entity_id
_entity_poly.type
_entity_poly.pdbx_seq_one_letter_code
_entity_poly.pdbx_strand_id
1 'polypeptide(L)'
;MTAVPCEKTPPPGMVCIEGGDAIVGADDHTDAEKPRHPVSVETFYLDAKEVTVGDYSRCERAGACTKLKRPPYYARFQKPELPAVPVTWELAHQYCVFAGKRLPTEAEWEKAARGPEGKTYPWGDAAPSCDKANYKGCPGDSTRPPGSYPPGAYGLYDMAGNGYEWVKDWWTPCYKGCDKACGEACLRANPKGPCDGARPCKGYTQRVLKGGSWYWPEEMLRGSWRRGERPTSGLHRLSFRCASTTPQLSAWPPRFMTEPPARPADPKPPSEEERAKALAVVEDTDVFQIPLCGRAGKARVDCRDPMSYIKSNEALQYLFGDAIKNVGGGYVGLGADQGYSYIAHARSQWAWVFDYDPTVVRLHHVLRAVVKRAPAREDFVTAFTDKQAKATRAAIEEEWASLPREERAAITGVFERARRQLWANYTRQLRPARWTEGFGWLQTEENYRYVRLMFEQGRIVTLKGNMLTDKALPSIARAARSLGVPIRVYYPSNAEEQWKQLPPQYRENVRQLPFDERSVILRTLITHKFHKSDSYWHYIVHGGLHAQEHLALPGYANVWSFMEDRQQVGAFLATTTAGGAEKAPRRDRYLDFLSYIGVPSAAGSVVAESKP
;
A
#
# COMPACT_ATOMS: atom_id res chain seq x y z
N MET A 1 -3.13 -23.73 11.15
CA MET A 1 -2.11 -22.70 10.90
C MET A 1 -1.42 -22.44 12.23
N THR A 2 -0.10 -22.47 12.30
CA THR A 2 0.63 -22.06 13.52
C THR A 2 0.41 -20.56 13.73
N ALA A 3 -0.16 -20.17 14.88
CA ALA A 3 -0.38 -18.75 15.20
C ALA A 3 0.96 -18.00 15.17
N VAL A 4 0.98 -16.84 14.50
CA VAL A 4 2.16 -15.96 14.52
C VAL A 4 2.24 -15.34 15.91
N PRO A 5 3.29 -15.53 16.70
CA PRO A 5 3.34 -14.98 18.05
C PRO A 5 3.33 -13.45 18.01
N CYS A 6 2.84 -12.84 19.09
CA CYS A 6 2.95 -11.39 19.27
C CYS A 6 4.41 -10.93 19.22
N GLU A 7 4.67 -9.83 18.52
CA GLU A 7 5.99 -9.20 18.59
C GLU A 7 6.22 -8.59 19.98
N LYS A 8 7.50 -8.52 20.39
CA LYS A 8 7.91 -8.02 21.71
C LYS A 8 7.44 -6.58 21.99
N THR A 9 7.26 -5.78 20.94
CA THR A 9 6.85 -4.38 21.05
C THR A 9 5.70 -4.13 20.09
N PRO A 10 4.44 -4.02 20.57
CA PRO A 10 3.32 -3.65 19.72
C PRO A 10 3.44 -2.19 19.25
N PRO A 11 2.70 -1.80 18.19
CA PRO A 11 2.64 -0.40 17.78
C PRO A 11 2.24 0.51 18.96
N PRO A 12 2.77 1.74 19.02
CA PRO A 12 2.40 2.68 20.08
C PRO A 12 0.88 2.85 20.20
N GLY A 13 0.35 2.62 21.40
CA GLY A 13 -1.09 2.72 21.68
C GLY A 13 -1.94 1.52 21.29
N MET A 14 -1.34 0.45 20.77
CA MET A 14 -2.03 -0.80 20.43
C MET A 14 -1.63 -1.94 21.37
N VAL A 15 -2.53 -2.91 21.49
CA VAL A 15 -2.28 -4.19 22.16
C VAL A 15 -2.25 -5.30 21.14
N CYS A 16 -1.30 -6.22 21.26
CA CYS A 16 -1.28 -7.45 20.47
C CYS A 16 -2.29 -8.46 21.02
N ILE A 17 -3.13 -8.99 20.14
CA ILE A 17 -4.07 -10.07 20.42
C ILE A 17 -3.57 -11.31 19.69
N GLU A 18 -3.10 -12.29 20.45
CA GLU A 18 -2.52 -13.50 19.89
C GLU A 18 -3.58 -14.29 19.10
N GLY A 19 -3.16 -14.76 17.92
CA GLY A 19 -3.95 -15.59 17.03
C GLY A 19 -4.27 -16.94 17.65
N GLY A 20 -5.34 -17.57 17.16
CA GLY A 20 -5.86 -18.82 17.68
C GLY A 20 -7.38 -18.78 17.82
N ASP A 21 -7.91 -19.78 18.49
CA ASP A 21 -9.34 -19.99 18.66
C ASP A 21 -10.01 -18.82 19.39
N ALA A 22 -11.21 -18.50 18.95
CA ALA A 22 -12.08 -17.48 19.50
C ALA A 22 -13.51 -17.99 19.48
N ILE A 23 -14.30 -17.58 20.46
CA ILE A 23 -15.72 -17.87 20.48
C ILE A 23 -16.49 -16.61 20.10
N VAL A 24 -17.28 -16.70 19.05
CA VAL A 24 -18.11 -15.62 18.51
C VAL A 24 -19.58 -15.98 18.68
N GLY A 25 -20.40 -15.00 19.05
CA GLY A 25 -21.83 -15.17 19.24
C GLY A 25 -22.22 -15.72 20.61
N ALA A 26 -23.53 -15.91 20.79
CA ALA A 26 -24.17 -16.40 22.00
C ALA A 26 -25.42 -17.22 21.64
N ASP A 27 -25.76 -18.23 22.45
CA ASP A 27 -26.92 -19.11 22.19
C ASP A 27 -28.21 -18.63 22.86
N ASP A 28 -28.08 -17.84 23.91
CA ASP A 28 -29.12 -17.48 24.88
C ASP A 28 -29.54 -16.00 24.80
N HIS A 29 -29.19 -15.33 23.69
CA HIS A 29 -29.49 -13.91 23.47
C HIS A 29 -30.29 -13.70 22.17
N THR A 30 -30.07 -12.57 21.49
CA THR A 30 -30.83 -12.22 20.28
C THR A 30 -30.44 -13.10 19.09
N ASP A 31 -31.32 -13.23 18.09
CA ASP A 31 -31.02 -14.04 16.90
C ASP A 31 -29.82 -13.51 16.10
N ALA A 32 -29.53 -12.21 16.20
CA ALA A 32 -28.32 -11.61 15.63
C ALA A 32 -27.03 -12.11 16.27
N GLU A 33 -27.09 -12.48 17.55
CA GLU A 33 -25.98 -13.03 18.32
C GLU A 33 -25.83 -14.55 18.11
N LYS A 34 -26.85 -15.23 17.60
CA LYS A 34 -26.87 -16.69 17.49
C LYS A 34 -26.22 -17.23 16.20
N PRO A 35 -25.64 -18.44 16.26
CA PRO A 35 -25.31 -19.21 17.47
C PRO A 35 -23.95 -18.79 18.07
N ARG A 36 -23.64 -19.28 19.27
CA ARG A 36 -22.25 -19.34 19.77
C ARG A 36 -21.47 -20.36 18.95
N HIS A 37 -20.33 -19.97 18.39
CA HIS A 37 -19.53 -20.84 17.53
C HIS A 37 -18.03 -20.53 17.60
N PRO A 38 -17.16 -21.53 17.41
CA PRO A 38 -15.72 -21.30 17.36
C PRO A 38 -15.29 -20.79 15.98
N VAL A 39 -14.33 -19.87 15.98
CA VAL A 39 -13.59 -19.43 14.79
C VAL A 39 -12.11 -19.30 15.15
N SER A 40 -11.22 -19.50 14.19
CA SER A 40 -9.81 -19.13 14.37
C SER A 40 -9.61 -17.69 13.90
N VAL A 41 -8.98 -16.83 14.70
CA VAL A 41 -8.59 -15.47 14.31
C VAL A 41 -7.07 -15.40 14.25
N GLU A 42 -6.51 -14.75 13.24
CA GLU A 42 -5.06 -14.53 13.15
C GLU A 42 -4.58 -13.56 14.23
N THR A 43 -3.27 -13.47 14.44
CA THR A 43 -2.69 -12.46 15.34
C THR A 43 -2.89 -11.08 14.74
N PHE A 44 -3.35 -10.14 15.55
CA PHE A 44 -3.56 -8.76 15.14
C PHE A 44 -3.26 -7.81 16.31
N TYR A 45 -3.19 -6.54 16.01
CA TYR A 45 -3.03 -5.47 16.97
C TYR A 45 -4.32 -4.66 16.99
N LEU A 46 -4.81 -4.27 18.17
CA LEU A 46 -5.98 -3.43 18.32
C LEU A 46 -5.64 -2.19 19.15
N ASP A 47 -6.16 -1.04 18.77
CA ASP A 47 -6.04 0.18 19.58
C ASP A 47 -6.56 -0.08 21.00
N ALA A 48 -5.73 0.28 21.98
CA ALA A 48 -6.05 0.08 23.40
C ALA A 48 -7.30 0.86 23.83
N LYS A 49 -7.61 1.94 23.11
CA LYS A 49 -8.64 2.93 23.41
C LYS A 49 -9.34 3.37 22.11
N GLU A 50 -10.53 3.91 22.22
CA GLU A 50 -11.21 4.59 21.12
C GLU A 50 -10.38 5.77 20.59
N VAL A 51 -10.51 6.06 19.29
CA VAL A 51 -9.86 7.23 18.67
C VAL A 51 -10.47 8.51 19.23
N THR A 52 -9.64 9.46 19.67
CA THR A 52 -10.13 10.73 20.24
C THR A 52 -10.38 11.82 19.19
N VAL A 53 -11.14 12.86 19.55
CA VAL A 53 -11.30 14.07 18.72
C VAL A 53 -9.94 14.71 18.43
N GLY A 54 -9.02 14.71 19.40
CA GLY A 54 -7.67 15.23 19.24
C GLY A 54 -6.85 14.43 18.22
N ASP A 55 -7.01 13.11 18.22
CA ASP A 55 -6.41 12.21 17.24
C ASP A 55 -6.96 12.46 15.83
N TYR A 56 -8.28 12.46 15.68
CA TYR A 56 -8.94 12.72 14.40
C TYR A 56 -8.59 14.11 13.84
N SER A 57 -8.50 15.12 14.71
CA SER A 57 -8.09 16.47 14.32
C SER A 57 -6.67 16.53 13.75
N ARG A 58 -5.76 15.59 14.11
CA ARG A 58 -4.45 15.48 13.44
C ARG A 58 -4.59 15.01 11.99
N CYS A 59 -5.49 14.07 11.73
CA CYS A 59 -5.81 13.62 10.37
C CYS A 59 -6.43 14.74 9.53
N GLU A 60 -7.35 15.52 10.12
CA GLU A 60 -7.95 16.69 9.45
C GLU A 60 -6.88 17.75 9.09
N ARG A 61 -5.96 18.06 10.01
CA ARG A 61 -4.87 19.03 9.76
C ARG A 61 -3.88 18.55 8.70
N ALA A 62 -3.68 17.24 8.59
CA ALA A 62 -2.88 16.63 7.52
C ALA A 62 -3.59 16.66 6.16
N GLY A 63 -4.84 17.13 6.08
CA GLY A 63 -5.66 17.08 4.88
C GLY A 63 -6.15 15.68 4.54
N ALA A 64 -5.96 14.72 5.46
CA ALA A 64 -6.16 13.31 5.18
C ALA A 64 -7.56 12.79 5.49
N CYS A 65 -8.25 13.45 6.42
CA CYS A 65 -9.62 13.11 6.80
C CYS A 65 -10.57 14.25 6.46
N THR A 66 -11.80 13.86 6.10
CA THR A 66 -12.92 14.80 6.01
C THR A 66 -13.20 15.39 7.39
N LYS A 67 -13.42 16.70 7.47
CA LYS A 67 -13.72 17.38 8.73
C LYS A 67 -15.00 16.83 9.38
N LEU A 68 -14.93 16.51 10.67
CA LEU A 68 -16.09 16.14 11.46
C LEU A 68 -17.09 17.29 11.47
N LYS A 69 -18.38 16.97 11.36
CA LYS A 69 -19.44 17.96 11.59
C LYS A 69 -19.51 18.24 13.08
N ARG A 70 -19.23 19.49 13.47
CA ARG A 70 -19.22 19.95 14.87
C ARG A 70 -20.35 20.96 15.13
N PRO A 71 -21.63 20.57 14.99
CA PRO A 71 -22.72 21.50 15.26
C PRO A 71 -22.75 21.87 16.76
N PRO A 72 -23.25 23.06 17.14
CA PRO A 72 -23.26 23.53 18.52
C PRO A 72 -23.91 22.56 19.52
N TYR A 73 -24.99 21.87 19.11
CA TYR A 73 -25.68 20.88 19.96
C TYR A 73 -24.84 19.62 20.25
N TYR A 74 -23.72 19.40 19.55
CA TYR A 74 -22.74 18.35 19.86
C TYR A 74 -21.49 18.86 20.57
N ALA A 75 -21.42 20.13 20.97
CA ALA A 75 -20.23 20.72 21.60
C ALA A 75 -19.69 19.91 22.79
N ARG A 76 -20.58 19.29 23.58
CA ARG A 76 -20.21 18.43 24.73
C ARG A 76 -19.41 17.16 24.38
N PHE A 77 -19.38 16.78 23.10
CA PHE A 77 -18.62 15.63 22.59
C PHE A 77 -17.33 16.04 21.87
N GLN A 78 -17.08 17.34 21.66
CA GLN A 78 -16.01 17.83 20.79
C GLN A 78 -14.71 18.18 21.52
N LYS A 79 -14.59 17.83 22.82
CA LYS A 79 -13.35 18.06 23.56
C LYS A 79 -12.25 17.12 23.04
N PRO A 80 -10.99 17.58 22.90
CA PRO A 80 -9.91 16.79 22.30
C PRO A 80 -9.70 15.40 22.93
N GLU A 81 -9.94 15.25 24.23
CA GLU A 81 -9.75 14.04 25.01
C GLU A 81 -10.92 13.04 24.95
N LEU A 82 -12.05 13.43 24.35
CA LEU A 82 -13.22 12.56 24.21
C LEU A 82 -13.13 11.71 22.94
N PRO A 83 -13.88 10.59 22.87
CA PRO A 83 -13.98 9.79 21.65
C PRO A 83 -14.45 10.64 20.47
N ALA A 84 -13.89 10.38 19.29
CA ALA A 84 -14.27 11.04 18.05
C ALA A 84 -15.70 10.64 17.66
N VAL A 85 -16.67 11.44 18.10
CA VAL A 85 -18.09 11.32 17.74
C VAL A 85 -18.66 12.69 17.35
N PRO A 86 -19.63 12.78 16.43
CA PRO A 86 -20.13 11.70 15.57
C PRO A 86 -19.16 11.33 14.44
N VAL A 87 -19.03 10.03 14.13
CA VAL A 87 -18.37 9.56 12.91
C VAL A 87 -19.25 8.61 12.10
N THR A 88 -19.21 8.76 10.79
CA THR A 88 -19.73 7.74 9.86
C THR A 88 -18.72 6.62 9.70
N TRP A 89 -19.12 5.49 9.12
CA TRP A 89 -18.19 4.39 8.86
C TRP A 89 -17.05 4.83 7.93
N GLU A 90 -17.34 5.68 6.94
CA GLU A 90 -16.32 6.22 6.03
C GLU A 90 -15.32 7.13 6.74
N LEU A 91 -15.76 7.97 7.68
CA LEU A 91 -14.87 8.82 8.47
C LEU A 91 -13.96 7.97 9.37
N ALA A 92 -14.51 6.95 10.02
CA ALA A 92 -13.75 5.99 10.80
C ALA A 92 -12.70 5.26 9.95
N HIS A 93 -13.10 4.80 8.76
CA HIS A 93 -12.21 4.16 7.80
C HIS A 93 -11.08 5.10 7.33
N GLN A 94 -11.39 6.34 6.96
CA GLN A 94 -10.39 7.35 6.55
C GLN A 94 -9.32 7.53 7.62
N TYR A 95 -9.73 7.66 8.89
CA TYR A 95 -8.78 7.80 9.98
C TYR A 95 -7.92 6.55 10.16
N CYS A 96 -8.51 5.35 10.14
CA CYS A 96 -7.71 4.14 10.31
C CYS A 96 -6.67 4.00 9.19
N VAL A 97 -7.05 4.29 7.94
CA VAL A 97 -6.10 4.30 6.81
C VAL A 97 -5.01 5.37 7.02
N PHE A 98 -5.37 6.59 7.42
CA PHE A 98 -4.42 7.64 7.78
C PHE A 98 -3.45 7.20 8.90
N ALA A 99 -3.94 6.44 9.88
CA ALA A 99 -3.13 5.93 10.98
C ALA A 99 -2.30 4.69 10.59
N GLY A 100 -2.44 4.18 9.37
CA GLY A 100 -1.75 2.98 8.90
C GLY A 100 -2.31 1.70 9.43
N LYS A 101 -3.60 1.74 9.69
CA LYS A 101 -4.41 0.72 10.32
C LYS A 101 -5.62 0.45 9.42
N ARG A 102 -6.51 -0.40 9.89
CA ARG A 102 -7.82 -0.69 9.31
C ARG A 102 -8.87 -0.69 10.40
N LEU A 103 -10.14 -0.75 10.04
CA LEU A 103 -11.17 -1.14 11.02
C LEU A 103 -10.98 -2.63 11.39
N PRO A 104 -11.20 -3.03 12.65
CA PRO A 104 -11.21 -4.44 13.03
C PRO A 104 -12.33 -5.19 12.30
N THR A 105 -12.17 -6.49 12.11
CA THR A 105 -13.32 -7.34 11.79
C THR A 105 -14.20 -7.50 13.03
N GLU A 106 -15.43 -7.93 12.83
CA GLU A 106 -16.35 -8.21 13.92
C GLU A 106 -15.80 -9.29 14.87
N ALA A 107 -15.24 -10.36 14.30
CA ALA A 107 -14.68 -11.47 15.08
C ALA A 107 -13.40 -11.06 15.82
N GLU A 108 -12.54 -10.24 15.22
CA GLU A 108 -11.39 -9.65 15.91
C GLU A 108 -11.83 -8.81 17.10
N TRP A 109 -12.81 -7.92 16.89
CA TRP A 109 -13.34 -7.07 17.96
C TRP A 109 -13.95 -7.90 19.08
N GLU A 110 -14.73 -8.92 18.76
CA GLU A 110 -15.40 -9.76 19.75
C GLU A 110 -14.42 -10.64 20.54
N LYS A 111 -13.43 -11.24 19.87
CA LYS A 111 -12.34 -11.95 20.55
C LYS A 111 -11.64 -11.03 21.55
N ALA A 112 -11.28 -9.83 21.09
CA ALA A 112 -10.59 -8.83 21.89
C ALA A 112 -11.44 -8.34 23.09
N ALA A 113 -12.75 -8.20 22.91
CA ALA A 113 -13.65 -7.80 23.97
C ALA A 113 -13.83 -8.90 25.02
N ARG A 114 -14.03 -10.15 24.57
CA ARG A 114 -14.51 -11.25 25.44
C ARG A 114 -13.41 -12.12 26.04
N GLY A 115 -12.17 -11.96 25.58
CA GLY A 115 -11.07 -12.80 26.00
C GLY A 115 -11.13 -14.23 25.44
N PRO A 116 -10.14 -15.07 25.75
CA PRO A 116 -10.00 -16.41 25.17
C PRO A 116 -11.15 -17.36 25.56
N GLU A 117 -11.77 -17.14 26.72
CA GLU A 117 -12.89 -17.95 27.22
C GLU A 117 -14.25 -17.49 26.67
N GLY A 118 -14.31 -16.38 25.93
CA GLY A 118 -15.55 -15.86 25.37
C GLY A 118 -16.56 -15.42 26.44
N LYS A 119 -16.11 -14.64 27.44
CA LYS A 119 -16.94 -14.08 28.53
C LYS A 119 -18.03 -13.15 28.02
N THR A 120 -19.06 -12.90 28.83
CA THR A 120 -20.20 -12.05 28.44
C THR A 120 -19.80 -10.58 28.24
N TYR A 121 -19.01 -10.03 29.17
CA TYR A 121 -18.50 -8.66 29.14
C TYR A 121 -16.97 -8.64 29.20
N PRO A 122 -16.32 -7.49 28.91
CA PRO A 122 -14.85 -7.39 28.94
C PRO A 122 -14.20 -7.67 30.29
N TRP A 123 -14.95 -7.49 31.38
CA TRP A 123 -14.54 -7.77 32.76
C TRP A 123 -15.04 -9.13 33.29
N GLY A 124 -15.60 -9.99 32.44
CA GLY A 124 -16.18 -11.28 32.83
C GLY A 124 -17.70 -11.30 32.80
N ASP A 125 -18.31 -12.14 33.64
CA ASP A 125 -19.76 -12.42 33.61
C ASP A 125 -20.57 -11.67 34.68
N ALA A 126 -19.90 -10.85 35.49
CA ALA A 126 -20.57 -10.01 36.48
C ALA A 126 -21.39 -8.90 35.79
N ALA A 127 -22.56 -8.60 36.36
CA ALA A 127 -23.47 -7.57 35.85
C ALA A 127 -22.77 -6.21 35.63
N PRO A 128 -23.20 -5.43 34.62
CA PRO A 128 -22.71 -4.07 34.39
C PRO A 128 -22.98 -3.15 35.56
N SER A 129 -22.09 -2.19 35.74
CA SER A 129 -22.20 -1.15 36.77
C SER A 129 -21.42 0.08 36.32
N CYS A 130 -21.79 1.25 36.85
CA CYS A 130 -21.26 2.53 36.39
C CYS A 130 -19.81 2.82 36.77
N ASP A 131 -19.17 1.93 37.54
CA ASP A 131 -17.73 1.88 37.80
C ASP A 131 -16.96 1.04 36.75
N LYS A 132 -17.66 0.27 35.89
CA LYS A 132 -17.07 -0.59 34.86
C LYS A 132 -17.28 -0.10 33.43
N ALA A 133 -18.35 0.64 33.18
CA ALA A 133 -18.69 1.14 31.85
C ALA A 133 -19.54 2.41 31.89
N ASN A 134 -19.60 3.12 30.77
CA ASN A 134 -20.51 4.25 30.56
C ASN A 134 -21.69 3.83 29.67
N TYR A 135 -22.90 3.77 30.21
CA TYR A 135 -24.12 3.37 29.51
C TYR A 135 -25.35 4.13 30.04
N LYS A 136 -26.51 3.92 29.42
CA LYS A 136 -27.75 4.61 29.81
C LYS A 136 -28.13 4.24 31.24
N GLY A 137 -28.22 5.25 32.10
CA GLY A 137 -28.50 5.08 33.53
C GLY A 137 -27.30 5.44 34.41
N CYS A 138 -26.11 5.56 33.84
CA CYS A 138 -24.95 6.07 34.56
C CYS A 138 -24.93 7.60 34.66
N PRO A 139 -24.25 8.18 35.67
CA PRO A 139 -24.15 9.62 35.81
C PRO A 139 -23.55 10.29 34.58
N GLY A 140 -24.23 11.33 34.08
CA GLY A 140 -23.85 12.11 32.90
C GLY A 140 -24.68 11.81 31.66
N ASP A 141 -24.58 12.70 30.67
CA ASP A 141 -25.29 12.62 29.40
C ASP A 141 -24.32 12.84 28.23
N SER A 142 -23.18 12.13 28.28
CA SER A 142 -22.09 12.24 27.30
C SER A 142 -21.13 11.05 27.35
N THR A 143 -20.24 10.96 26.38
CA THR A 143 -19.05 10.09 26.42
C THR A 143 -18.09 10.50 27.55
N ARG A 144 -17.22 9.57 27.94
CA ARG A 144 -16.09 9.75 28.86
C ARG A 144 -14.78 9.67 28.10
N PRO A 145 -13.70 10.29 28.59
CA PRO A 145 -12.37 10.13 28.00
C PRO A 145 -11.99 8.64 27.91
N PRO A 146 -11.45 8.14 26.78
CA PRO A 146 -11.06 6.75 26.67
C PRO A 146 -10.03 6.32 27.74
N GLY A 147 -10.30 5.19 28.39
CA GLY A 147 -9.58 4.68 29.54
C GLY A 147 -10.07 5.21 30.88
N SER A 148 -11.30 5.72 30.96
CA SER A 148 -11.91 6.12 32.24
C SER A 148 -12.33 4.94 33.10
N TYR A 149 -12.49 3.76 32.50
CA TYR A 149 -12.93 2.53 33.16
C TYR A 149 -11.82 1.47 33.18
N PRO A 150 -11.87 0.47 34.08
CA PRO A 150 -10.87 -0.59 34.13
C PRO A 150 -10.75 -1.33 32.78
N PRO A 151 -9.53 -1.76 32.39
CA PRO A 151 -9.35 -2.50 31.15
C PRO A 151 -9.90 -3.93 31.27
N GLY A 152 -10.29 -4.51 30.13
CA GLY A 152 -10.77 -5.89 30.02
C GLY A 152 -9.66 -6.94 29.84
N ALA A 153 -10.05 -8.11 29.34
CA ALA A 153 -9.22 -9.34 29.26
C ALA A 153 -7.81 -9.16 28.66
N TYR A 154 -7.66 -8.28 27.66
CA TYR A 154 -6.38 -8.02 27.01
C TYR A 154 -5.79 -6.64 27.34
N GLY A 155 -6.20 -5.97 28.41
CA GLY A 155 -5.71 -4.61 28.69
C GLY A 155 -6.34 -3.53 27.79
N LEU A 156 -7.42 -3.88 27.08
CA LEU A 156 -8.19 -2.97 26.23
C LEU A 156 -9.26 -2.24 27.06
N TYR A 157 -9.38 -0.94 26.83
CA TYR A 157 -10.31 -0.07 27.55
C TYR A 157 -11.59 0.14 26.75
N ASP A 158 -12.69 0.39 27.47
CA ASP A 158 -13.99 0.82 26.92
C ASP A 158 -14.54 -0.11 25.82
N MET A 159 -14.22 -1.41 25.87
CA MET A 159 -14.79 -2.42 24.97
C MET A 159 -16.28 -2.70 25.25
N ALA A 160 -16.87 -2.02 26.24
CA ALA A 160 -18.28 -2.03 26.54
C ALA A 160 -18.72 -0.62 27.00
N GLY A 161 -19.70 -0.05 26.32
CA GLY A 161 -20.23 1.28 26.60
C GLY A 161 -19.41 2.38 25.93
N ASN A 162 -19.54 3.61 26.44
CA ASN A 162 -18.98 4.82 25.86
C ASN A 162 -19.48 5.09 24.43
N GLY A 163 -18.85 4.56 23.39
CA GLY A 163 -19.27 4.69 22.00
C GLY A 163 -19.48 3.34 21.32
N TYR A 164 -20.52 3.24 20.48
CA TYR A 164 -20.68 2.09 19.59
C TYR A 164 -19.57 2.12 18.56
N GLU A 165 -18.84 1.03 18.40
CA GLU A 165 -17.68 1.00 17.52
C GLU A 165 -18.00 0.41 16.16
N TRP A 166 -17.69 1.17 15.11
CA TRP A 166 -17.70 0.68 13.74
C TRP A 166 -16.66 -0.44 13.55
N VAL A 167 -17.12 -1.57 13.01
CA VAL A 167 -16.23 -2.64 12.51
C VAL A 167 -16.31 -2.74 10.98
N LYS A 168 -15.41 -3.51 10.38
CA LYS A 168 -15.30 -3.64 8.92
C LYS A 168 -16.52 -4.35 8.31
N ASP A 169 -17.15 -5.27 9.03
CA ASP A 169 -18.12 -6.23 8.49
C ASP A 169 -19.47 -5.60 8.07
N TRP A 170 -20.08 -6.19 7.04
CA TRP A 170 -21.48 -5.89 6.67
C TRP A 170 -22.43 -6.62 7.62
N TRP A 171 -23.49 -5.93 8.02
CA TRP A 171 -24.49 -6.46 8.95
C TRP A 171 -25.36 -7.54 8.30
N THR A 172 -25.66 -8.55 9.10
CA THR A 172 -26.60 -9.64 8.81
C THR A 172 -27.47 -9.91 10.04
N PRO A 173 -28.71 -10.40 9.85
CA PRO A 173 -29.64 -10.66 10.96
C PRO A 173 -29.27 -11.83 11.86
N CYS A 174 -28.38 -12.74 11.44
CA CYS A 174 -27.82 -13.82 12.25
C CYS A 174 -26.55 -14.38 11.59
N TYR A 175 -25.78 -15.19 12.32
CA TYR A 175 -24.65 -15.91 11.73
C TYR A 175 -25.11 -17.12 10.89
N LYS A 176 -26.08 -17.90 11.38
CA LYS A 176 -26.60 -19.11 10.73
C LYS A 176 -28.07 -19.35 11.08
N GLY A 177 -28.82 -19.99 10.18
CA GLY A 177 -30.14 -20.54 10.49
C GLY A 177 -31.32 -19.57 10.36
N CYS A 178 -31.11 -18.36 9.84
CA CYS A 178 -32.16 -17.40 9.51
C CYS A 178 -32.07 -16.96 8.03
N ASP A 179 -33.13 -16.30 7.54
CA ASP A 179 -33.08 -15.64 6.22
C ASP A 179 -31.99 -14.56 6.19
N LYS A 180 -31.20 -14.52 5.11
CA LYS A 180 -30.04 -13.64 4.94
C LYS A 180 -28.94 -13.81 6.00
N ALA A 181 -28.80 -15.01 6.55
CA ALA A 181 -27.68 -15.37 7.42
C ALA A 181 -26.32 -15.06 6.77
N CYS A 182 -25.33 -14.72 7.61
CA CYS A 182 -23.96 -14.51 7.14
C CYS A 182 -23.33 -15.77 6.51
N GLY A 183 -23.64 -16.94 7.07
CA GLY A 183 -23.12 -18.23 6.61
C GLY A 183 -21.59 -18.30 6.68
N GLU A 184 -20.97 -18.98 5.71
CA GLU A 184 -19.52 -19.20 5.63
C GLU A 184 -18.69 -17.91 5.77
N ALA A 185 -19.23 -16.76 5.37
CA ALA A 185 -18.51 -15.49 5.48
C ALA A 185 -18.18 -15.09 6.94
N CYS A 186 -18.98 -15.55 7.91
CA CYS A 186 -18.75 -15.34 9.34
C CYS A 186 -18.27 -16.61 10.07
N LEU A 187 -18.51 -17.81 9.52
CA LEU A 187 -18.19 -19.08 10.19
C LEU A 187 -16.80 -19.64 9.82
N ARG A 188 -16.19 -19.16 8.75
CA ARG A 188 -14.87 -19.61 8.27
C ARG A 188 -13.74 -19.16 9.20
N ALA A 189 -12.55 -19.75 9.00
CA ALA A 189 -11.32 -19.25 9.61
C ALA A 189 -11.01 -17.81 9.17
N ASN A 190 -10.59 -17.00 10.13
CA ASN A 190 -10.32 -15.57 10.03
C ASN A 190 -11.45 -14.82 9.29
N PRO A 191 -12.68 -14.83 9.85
CA PRO A 191 -13.86 -14.32 9.17
C PRO A 191 -13.79 -12.79 9.02
N LYS A 192 -14.26 -12.31 7.87
CA LYS A 192 -14.26 -10.89 7.47
C LYS A 192 -15.67 -10.41 7.06
N GLY A 193 -16.67 -11.25 7.31
CA GLY A 193 -18.06 -11.00 6.96
C GLY A 193 -18.31 -11.02 5.45
N PRO A 194 -19.54 -10.68 5.03
CA PRO A 194 -19.91 -10.68 3.61
C PRO A 194 -19.00 -9.79 2.77
N CYS A 195 -18.65 -10.24 1.56
CA CYS A 195 -17.71 -9.56 0.65
C CYS A 195 -16.35 -9.20 1.30
N ASP A 196 -15.96 -9.85 2.39
CA ASP A 196 -14.78 -9.52 3.21
C ASP A 196 -14.74 -8.03 3.64
N GLY A 197 -15.93 -7.44 3.79
CA GLY A 197 -16.13 -6.03 4.13
C GLY A 197 -15.91 -5.04 2.98
N ALA A 198 -15.64 -5.49 1.74
CA ALA A 198 -15.49 -4.62 0.57
C ALA A 198 -16.73 -3.76 0.31
N ARG A 199 -16.54 -2.55 -0.25
CA ARG A 199 -17.65 -1.67 -0.67
C ARG A 199 -17.48 -1.34 -2.17
N PRO A 200 -18.52 -1.51 -3.00
CA PRO A 200 -19.87 -1.96 -2.65
C PRO A 200 -19.92 -3.47 -2.32
N CYS A 201 -20.89 -3.87 -1.50
CA CYS A 201 -21.26 -5.27 -1.32
C CYS A 201 -22.73 -5.43 -1.69
N LYS A 202 -22.98 -6.08 -2.82
CA LYS A 202 -24.32 -6.19 -3.40
C LYS A 202 -25.26 -6.89 -2.42
N GLY A 203 -26.40 -6.27 -2.13
CA GLY A 203 -27.40 -6.81 -1.20
C GLY A 203 -27.24 -6.36 0.25
N TYR A 204 -26.21 -5.58 0.57
CA TYR A 204 -25.94 -5.11 1.94
C TYR A 204 -25.96 -3.59 2.00
N THR A 205 -26.59 -3.04 3.04
CA THR A 205 -26.81 -1.59 3.20
C THR A 205 -26.41 -1.06 4.58
N GLN A 206 -26.01 -1.94 5.49
CA GLN A 206 -25.68 -1.62 6.88
C GLN A 206 -24.37 -2.28 7.30
N ARG A 207 -23.59 -1.60 8.14
CA ARG A 207 -22.37 -2.12 8.76
C ARG A 207 -22.66 -2.50 10.21
N VAL A 208 -21.83 -3.38 10.76
CA VAL A 208 -21.95 -3.82 12.15
C VAL A 208 -21.38 -2.76 13.09
N LEU A 209 -22.07 -2.54 14.21
CA LEU A 209 -21.62 -1.83 15.39
C LEU A 209 -21.48 -2.80 16.57
N LYS A 210 -20.43 -2.61 17.39
CA LYS A 210 -20.12 -3.43 18.57
C LYS A 210 -19.97 -2.57 19.85
N GLY A 211 -20.03 -3.21 21.02
CA GLY A 211 -19.69 -2.63 22.32
C GLY A 211 -20.79 -1.86 23.06
N GLY A 212 -21.87 -1.44 22.39
CA GLY A 212 -22.87 -0.59 23.04
C GLY A 212 -22.38 0.86 23.17
N SER A 213 -23.16 1.74 23.81
CA SER A 213 -22.74 3.13 23.99
C SER A 213 -23.38 3.75 25.22
N TRP A 214 -22.91 4.94 25.60
CA TRP A 214 -23.44 5.77 26.69
C TRP A 214 -24.96 6.01 26.62
N TYR A 215 -25.54 5.91 25.42
CA TYR A 215 -26.95 6.24 25.14
C TYR A 215 -27.90 5.04 25.29
N TRP A 216 -27.37 3.81 25.32
CA TRP A 216 -28.16 2.58 25.29
C TRP A 216 -28.06 1.80 26.59
N PRO A 217 -29.08 0.98 26.91
CA PRO A 217 -29.13 0.25 28.17
C PRO A 217 -28.13 -0.91 28.21
N GLU A 218 -27.98 -1.50 29.38
CA GLU A 218 -26.91 -2.45 29.72
C GLU A 218 -26.93 -3.74 28.90
N GLU A 219 -28.08 -4.14 28.35
CA GLU A 219 -28.19 -5.33 27.51
C GLU A 219 -27.39 -5.18 26.22
N MET A 220 -27.10 -3.96 25.78
CA MET A 220 -26.32 -3.72 24.56
C MET A 220 -24.80 -3.72 24.79
N LEU A 221 -24.35 -3.95 26.02
CA LEU A 221 -22.93 -3.93 26.41
C LEU A 221 -22.22 -5.29 26.23
N ARG A 222 -22.97 -6.35 25.92
CA ARG A 222 -22.39 -7.69 25.76
C ARG A 222 -21.37 -7.71 24.61
N GLY A 223 -20.30 -8.47 24.78
CA GLY A 223 -19.31 -8.66 23.72
C GLY A 223 -19.89 -9.27 22.44
N SER A 224 -20.91 -10.13 22.55
CA SER A 224 -21.64 -10.68 21.39
C SER A 224 -22.58 -9.69 20.75
N TRP A 225 -23.03 -8.63 21.43
CA TRP A 225 -24.07 -7.76 20.89
C TRP A 225 -23.68 -7.18 19.53
N ARG A 226 -24.62 -7.16 18.59
CA ARG A 226 -24.43 -6.64 17.23
C ARG A 226 -25.60 -5.76 16.86
N ARG A 227 -25.30 -4.66 16.19
CA ARG A 227 -26.32 -3.78 15.63
C ARG A 227 -25.98 -3.39 14.20
N GLY A 228 -26.97 -3.41 13.32
CA GLY A 228 -26.84 -2.88 11.96
C GLY A 228 -27.10 -1.38 11.93
N GLU A 229 -26.22 -0.63 11.29
CA GLU A 229 -26.39 0.82 11.11
C GLU A 229 -25.94 1.23 9.70
N ARG A 230 -26.58 2.25 9.12
CA ARG A 230 -26.21 2.70 7.77
C ARG A 230 -24.80 3.30 7.80
N PRO A 231 -23.92 2.98 6.83
CA PRO A 231 -22.55 3.51 6.81
C PRO A 231 -22.50 5.04 6.92
N THR A 232 -23.47 5.72 6.33
CA THR A 232 -23.59 7.19 6.29
C THR A 232 -24.14 7.81 7.58
N SER A 233 -24.55 7.01 8.57
CA SER A 233 -25.01 7.49 9.86
C SER A 233 -23.84 8.03 10.69
N GLY A 234 -23.87 9.31 11.04
CA GLY A 234 -22.91 9.95 11.95
C GLY A 234 -23.63 10.52 13.16
N LEU A 235 -23.88 9.69 14.17
CA LEU A 235 -24.59 10.07 15.40
C LEU A 235 -23.60 10.20 16.56
N HIS A 236 -23.93 11.01 17.57
CA HIS A 236 -23.10 11.36 18.74
C HIS A 236 -22.74 10.20 19.69
N ARG A 237 -22.95 8.97 19.23
CA ARG A 237 -22.77 7.71 19.96
C ARG A 237 -22.04 6.67 19.11
N LEU A 238 -21.68 7.02 17.87
CA LEU A 238 -20.96 6.18 16.94
C LEU A 238 -19.52 6.64 16.92
N SER A 239 -18.65 5.74 17.38
CA SER A 239 -17.23 5.86 17.61
C SER A 239 -16.53 4.73 16.86
N PHE A 240 -15.23 4.58 17.07
CA PHE A 240 -14.42 3.54 16.48
C PHE A 240 -13.05 3.43 17.15
N ARG A 241 -12.42 2.28 16.92
CA ARG A 241 -10.99 2.06 17.14
C ARG A 241 -10.42 1.31 15.94
N CYS A 242 -9.10 1.37 15.77
CA CYS A 242 -8.45 0.75 14.62
C CYS A 242 -7.71 -0.53 15.01
N ALA A 243 -7.55 -1.42 14.04
CA ALA A 243 -6.76 -2.64 14.11
C ALA A 243 -5.64 -2.63 13.08
N SER A 244 -4.61 -3.45 13.28
CA SER A 244 -3.53 -3.67 12.33
C SER A 244 -3.18 -5.15 12.28
N THR A 245 -2.86 -5.64 11.10
CA THR A 245 -2.33 -7.00 10.92
C THR A 245 -0.82 -7.04 11.22
N THR A 246 -0.14 -5.89 11.22
CA THR A 246 1.31 -5.77 11.41
C THR A 246 1.66 -4.85 12.59
N PRO A 247 2.76 -5.14 13.32
CA PRO A 247 3.27 -4.27 14.38
C PRO A 247 3.94 -2.99 13.86
N GLN A 248 4.26 -2.95 12.57
CA GLN A 248 4.75 -1.76 11.89
C GLN A 248 3.58 -1.08 11.19
N LEU A 249 3.22 0.13 11.64
CA LEU A 249 2.10 0.91 11.09
C LEU A 249 2.56 1.76 9.91
N SER A 250 1.88 1.64 8.77
CA SER A 250 2.09 2.48 7.58
C SER A 250 1.09 3.64 7.56
N ALA A 251 1.25 4.66 8.42
CA ALA A 251 0.40 5.86 8.38
C ALA A 251 0.27 6.39 6.94
N TRP A 252 -0.77 7.16 6.58
CA TRP A 252 -0.90 7.70 5.23
C TRP A 252 -1.17 9.21 5.20
N PRO A 253 -0.42 10.03 4.42
CA PRO A 253 0.81 9.64 3.72
C PRO A 253 1.80 9.04 4.74
N PRO A 254 2.57 8.00 4.37
CA PRO A 254 3.52 7.40 5.29
C PRO A 254 4.42 8.48 5.80
N ARG A 255 4.70 8.44 7.10
CA ARG A 255 5.50 9.49 7.75
C ARG A 255 6.81 9.73 6.99
N PHE A 256 7.37 8.70 6.34
CA PHE A 256 8.56 8.83 5.50
C PHE A 256 8.38 9.71 4.25
N MET A 257 7.17 9.93 3.75
CA MET A 257 6.93 10.87 2.64
C MET A 257 6.92 12.33 3.12
N THR A 258 6.54 12.59 4.38
CA THR A 258 6.61 13.94 4.98
C THR A 258 7.94 14.19 5.69
N GLU A 259 8.56 13.14 6.23
CA GLU A 259 9.82 13.13 6.97
C GLU A 259 10.70 12.00 6.42
N PRO A 260 11.38 12.20 5.28
CA PRO A 260 12.18 11.16 4.65
C PRO A 260 13.20 10.59 5.61
N PRO A 261 13.40 9.25 5.64
CA PRO A 261 14.39 8.65 6.49
C PRO A 261 15.77 9.22 6.17
N ALA A 262 16.64 9.24 7.17
CA ALA A 262 18.05 9.53 6.93
C ALA A 262 18.58 8.57 5.85
N ARG A 263 19.43 9.09 4.97
CA ARG A 263 20.03 8.29 3.90
C ARG A 263 20.74 7.08 4.52
N PRO A 264 20.37 5.84 4.12
CA PRO A 264 21.09 4.65 4.56
C PRO A 264 22.55 4.69 4.11
N ALA A 265 23.44 4.07 4.88
CA ALA A 265 24.81 3.84 4.43
C ALA A 265 24.83 3.00 3.14
N ASP A 266 25.83 3.23 2.31
CA ASP A 266 26.03 2.42 1.11
C ASP A 266 26.26 0.94 1.50
N PRO A 267 25.68 -0.02 0.75
CA PRO A 267 25.84 -1.43 1.09
C PRO A 267 27.29 -1.86 0.91
N LYS A 268 27.79 -2.65 1.87
CA LYS A 268 29.06 -3.36 1.75
C LYS A 268 28.94 -4.43 0.66
N PRO A 269 30.06 -4.88 0.05
CA PRO A 269 30.04 -6.02 -0.87
C PRO A 269 29.31 -7.22 -0.25
N PRO A 270 28.37 -7.85 -0.96
CA PRO A 270 27.62 -8.99 -0.43
C PRO A 270 28.53 -10.20 -0.25
N SER A 271 28.19 -11.06 0.71
CA SER A 271 28.80 -12.38 0.80
C SER A 271 28.39 -13.27 -0.38
N GLU A 272 29.13 -14.36 -0.62
CA GLU A 272 28.74 -15.34 -1.64
C GLU A 272 27.36 -15.94 -1.36
N GLU A 273 27.02 -16.15 -0.08
CA GLU A 273 25.71 -16.65 0.34
C GLU A 273 24.59 -15.65 0.02
N GLU A 274 24.78 -14.37 0.33
CA GLU A 274 23.81 -13.32 -0.02
C GLU A 274 23.63 -13.23 -1.54
N ARG A 275 24.73 -13.30 -2.29
CA ARG A 275 24.68 -13.30 -3.76
C ARG A 275 23.93 -14.53 -4.29
N ALA A 276 24.19 -15.71 -3.75
CA ALA A 276 23.50 -16.93 -4.14
C ALA A 276 21.99 -16.86 -3.86
N LYS A 277 21.59 -16.32 -2.69
CA LYS A 277 20.18 -16.08 -2.34
C LYS A 277 19.50 -15.12 -3.31
N ALA A 278 20.15 -14.01 -3.65
CA ALA A 278 19.61 -13.03 -4.58
C ALA A 278 19.43 -13.57 -6.00
N LEU A 279 20.32 -14.47 -6.42
CA LEU A 279 20.30 -15.13 -7.73
C LEU A 279 19.42 -16.38 -7.79
N ALA A 280 18.85 -16.82 -6.66
CA ALA A 280 17.92 -17.95 -6.59
C ALA A 280 16.51 -17.58 -7.12
N VAL A 281 16.48 -16.99 -8.31
CA VAL A 281 15.27 -16.58 -9.04
C VAL A 281 15.04 -17.50 -10.24
N VAL A 282 13.78 -17.61 -10.67
CA VAL A 282 13.36 -18.50 -11.75
C VAL A 282 12.95 -17.64 -12.95
N GLU A 283 13.62 -17.82 -14.08
CA GLU A 283 13.31 -17.11 -15.32
C GLU A 283 12.11 -17.73 -16.07
N ASP A 284 11.34 -16.87 -16.73
CA ASP A 284 10.36 -17.27 -17.74
C ASP A 284 11.06 -17.44 -19.10
N THR A 285 11.69 -18.59 -19.33
CA THR A 285 12.47 -18.84 -20.56
C THR A 285 11.61 -18.98 -21.81
N ASP A 286 10.31 -19.19 -21.65
CA ASP A 286 9.29 -19.32 -22.68
C ASP A 286 8.72 -17.97 -23.16
N VAL A 287 9.18 -16.83 -22.64
CA VAL A 287 8.73 -15.49 -23.09
C VAL A 287 8.93 -15.26 -24.60
N PHE A 288 9.88 -15.97 -25.22
CA PHE A 288 10.12 -15.92 -26.67
C PHE A 288 9.03 -16.61 -27.50
N GLN A 289 8.25 -17.49 -26.88
CA GLN A 289 7.19 -18.27 -27.53
C GLN A 289 5.85 -17.53 -27.49
N ILE A 290 5.73 -16.46 -26.69
CA ILE A 290 4.53 -15.63 -26.63
C ILE A 290 4.36 -14.92 -27.98
N PRO A 291 3.21 -15.11 -28.67
CA PRO A 291 2.98 -14.50 -29.97
C PRO A 291 2.93 -12.96 -29.86
N LEU A 292 3.26 -12.26 -30.95
CA LEU A 292 3.14 -10.81 -30.99
C LEU A 292 1.68 -10.39 -31.11
N CYS A 293 1.28 -9.34 -30.39
CA CYS A 293 -0.01 -8.69 -30.58
C CYS A 293 -0.03 -7.95 -31.94
N GLY A 294 -1.22 -7.84 -32.54
CA GLY A 294 -1.39 -7.16 -33.84
C GLY A 294 -1.25 -5.62 -33.80
N ARG A 295 -1.02 -5.01 -32.63
CA ARG A 295 -0.89 -3.56 -32.47
C ARG A 295 0.05 -3.21 -31.33
N ALA A 296 0.97 -2.27 -31.58
CA ALA A 296 1.89 -1.72 -30.57
C ALA A 296 1.15 -0.94 -29.47
N GLY A 297 1.68 -0.98 -28.25
CA GLY A 297 1.12 -0.36 -27.05
C GLY A 297 -0.12 -1.06 -26.51
N LYS A 298 -0.36 -2.33 -26.88
CA LYS A 298 -1.55 -3.12 -26.52
C LYS A 298 -1.21 -4.58 -26.24
N ALA A 299 -0.26 -4.81 -25.34
CA ALA A 299 0.00 -6.16 -24.82
C ALA A 299 -1.27 -6.76 -24.20
N ARG A 300 -1.40 -8.09 -24.23
CA ARG A 300 -2.51 -8.81 -23.61
C ARG A 300 -1.99 -9.97 -22.79
N VAL A 301 -2.88 -10.67 -22.11
CA VAL A 301 -2.53 -11.89 -21.34
C VAL A 301 -1.99 -13.01 -22.24
N ASP A 302 -2.33 -13.01 -23.53
CA ASP A 302 -2.02 -14.05 -24.52
C ASP A 302 -1.01 -13.63 -25.58
N CYS A 303 -0.58 -12.36 -25.61
CA CYS A 303 0.36 -11.86 -26.62
C CYS A 303 1.23 -10.72 -26.09
N ARG A 304 2.45 -10.61 -26.63
CA ARG A 304 3.42 -9.57 -26.27
C ARG A 304 3.40 -8.40 -27.22
N ASP A 305 3.79 -7.22 -26.71
CA ASP A 305 3.88 -6.03 -27.53
C ASP A 305 4.91 -6.23 -28.67
N PRO A 306 4.58 -5.90 -29.93
CA PRO A 306 5.57 -5.91 -31.01
C PRO A 306 6.65 -4.83 -30.85
N MET A 307 6.46 -3.83 -29.98
CA MET A 307 7.44 -2.77 -29.73
C MET A 307 8.27 -3.04 -28.48
N SER A 308 9.60 -3.01 -28.63
CA SER A 308 10.55 -3.05 -27.51
C SER A 308 10.84 -1.66 -26.95
N TYR A 309 10.44 -1.41 -25.70
CA TYR A 309 10.60 -0.13 -25.04
C TYR A 309 11.97 0.00 -24.36
N ILE A 310 12.99 0.39 -25.13
CA ILE A 310 14.36 0.57 -24.62
C ILE A 310 14.60 1.86 -23.80
N LYS A 311 13.54 2.65 -23.59
CA LYS A 311 13.51 3.84 -22.73
C LYS A 311 12.07 4.07 -22.25
N SER A 312 11.91 4.69 -21.09
CA SER A 312 10.59 5.14 -20.65
C SER A 312 10.11 6.36 -21.45
N ASN A 313 8.79 6.45 -21.60
CA ASN A 313 8.07 7.62 -22.11
C ASN A 313 7.29 8.35 -20.99
N GLU A 314 7.56 8.02 -19.72
CA GLU A 314 7.02 8.71 -18.55
C GLU A 314 7.87 9.94 -18.21
N ALA A 315 7.46 11.12 -18.66
CA ALA A 315 8.28 12.34 -18.54
C ALA A 315 8.35 12.93 -17.12
N LEU A 316 7.47 12.53 -16.20
CA LEU A 316 7.30 13.13 -14.87
C LEU A 316 7.59 12.16 -13.72
N GLN A 317 8.48 11.19 -13.93
CA GLN A 317 8.86 10.20 -12.91
C GLN A 317 9.37 10.81 -11.60
N TYR A 318 9.90 12.04 -11.63
CA TYR A 318 10.34 12.75 -10.44
C TYR A 318 9.22 12.98 -9.41
N LEU A 319 7.96 12.93 -9.83
CA LEU A 319 6.81 12.99 -8.92
C LEU A 319 6.80 11.83 -7.92
N PHE A 320 7.45 10.69 -8.24
CA PHE A 320 7.60 9.59 -7.28
C PHE A 320 8.72 9.81 -6.26
N GLY A 321 9.59 10.81 -6.43
CA GLY A 321 10.79 10.99 -5.63
C GLY A 321 10.52 11.03 -4.13
N ASP A 322 9.65 11.94 -3.70
CA ASP A 322 9.29 12.10 -2.29
C ASP A 322 8.70 10.83 -1.67
N ALA A 323 7.99 10.04 -2.49
CA ALA A 323 7.37 8.79 -2.05
C ALA A 323 8.35 7.64 -1.81
N ILE A 324 9.59 7.75 -2.27
CA ILE A 324 10.58 6.67 -2.14
C ILE A 324 11.89 7.13 -1.54
N LYS A 325 12.08 8.43 -1.29
CA LYS A 325 13.36 8.98 -0.84
C LYS A 325 13.88 8.24 0.39
N ASN A 326 15.06 7.62 0.24
CA ASN A 326 15.79 6.92 1.32
C ASN A 326 15.03 5.76 1.98
N VAL A 327 13.96 5.23 1.38
CA VAL A 327 13.18 4.15 2.02
C VAL A 327 13.99 2.87 2.22
N GLY A 328 15.06 2.63 1.45
CA GLY A 328 15.93 1.46 1.55
C GLY A 328 15.30 0.19 0.97
N GLY A 329 15.68 -0.97 1.50
CA GLY A 329 15.06 -2.27 1.14
C GLY A 329 15.34 -2.70 -0.31
N GLY A 330 14.49 -3.56 -0.85
CA GLY A 330 14.55 -4.08 -2.22
C GLY A 330 13.72 -3.26 -3.21
N TYR A 331 14.21 -3.16 -4.45
CA TYR A 331 13.46 -2.69 -5.61
C TYR A 331 13.03 -3.87 -6.48
N VAL A 332 11.79 -3.86 -6.97
CA VAL A 332 11.31 -4.79 -8.00
C VAL A 332 10.59 -3.97 -9.08
N GLY A 333 10.95 -4.14 -10.35
CA GLY A 333 10.25 -3.39 -11.39
C GLY A 333 10.56 -3.77 -12.83
N LEU A 334 9.70 -3.26 -13.70
CA LEU A 334 9.72 -3.47 -15.15
C LEU A 334 10.46 -2.36 -15.90
N GLY A 335 10.74 -2.63 -17.17
CA GLY A 335 11.20 -1.65 -18.15
C GLY A 335 12.69 -1.34 -18.06
N ALA A 336 13.11 -0.32 -18.80
CA ALA A 336 14.51 0.02 -19.02
C ALA A 336 15.16 0.79 -17.84
N ASP A 337 15.92 1.85 -18.12
CA ASP A 337 16.80 2.51 -17.15
C ASP A 337 16.09 3.36 -16.10
N GLN A 338 14.78 3.62 -16.24
CA GLN A 338 14.03 4.39 -15.24
C GLN A 338 14.07 3.77 -13.84
N GLY A 339 14.15 2.43 -13.76
CA GLY A 339 14.30 1.69 -12.51
C GLY A 339 15.52 2.12 -11.71
N TYR A 340 16.62 2.51 -12.39
CA TYR A 340 17.84 2.95 -11.74
C TYR A 340 17.66 4.28 -11.00
N SER A 341 16.77 5.15 -11.50
CA SER A 341 16.41 6.39 -10.81
C SER A 341 15.70 6.08 -9.49
N TYR A 342 14.78 5.12 -9.49
CA TYR A 342 14.10 4.68 -8.28
C TYR A 342 15.07 4.01 -7.29
N ILE A 343 15.94 3.11 -7.77
CA ILE A 343 16.97 2.44 -6.96
C ILE A 343 17.89 3.47 -6.29
N ALA A 344 18.36 4.47 -7.04
CA ALA A 344 19.25 5.51 -6.52
C ALA A 344 18.55 6.38 -5.48
N HIS A 345 17.32 6.80 -5.75
CA HIS A 345 16.57 7.69 -4.86
C HIS A 345 16.08 6.98 -3.59
N ALA A 346 15.68 5.71 -3.73
CA ALA A 346 15.30 4.87 -2.61
C ALA A 346 16.48 4.37 -1.79
N ARG A 347 17.69 4.36 -2.34
CA ARG A 347 18.86 3.71 -1.76
C ARG A 347 18.60 2.22 -1.52
N SER A 348 18.04 1.55 -2.54
CA SER A 348 17.71 0.12 -2.47
C SER A 348 18.98 -0.73 -2.34
N GLN A 349 18.95 -1.68 -1.40
CA GLN A 349 20.06 -2.60 -1.09
C GLN A 349 20.17 -3.76 -2.07
N TRP A 350 19.05 -4.13 -2.70
CA TRP A 350 18.94 -5.13 -3.76
C TRP A 350 17.92 -4.65 -4.79
N ALA A 351 18.08 -5.05 -6.04
CA ALA A 351 17.13 -4.75 -7.10
C ALA A 351 16.93 -5.96 -8.00
N TRP A 352 15.68 -6.30 -8.27
CA TRP A 352 15.29 -7.26 -9.29
C TRP A 352 14.60 -6.51 -10.41
N VAL A 353 15.29 -6.40 -11.54
CA VAL A 353 14.75 -5.77 -12.74
C VAL A 353 14.41 -6.87 -13.71
N PHE A 354 13.14 -6.98 -14.05
CA PHE A 354 12.66 -8.06 -14.91
C PHE A 354 11.78 -7.51 -16.01
N ASP A 355 11.81 -8.17 -17.15
CA ASP A 355 10.92 -7.84 -18.25
C ASP A 355 10.59 -9.12 -19.03
N TYR A 356 9.40 -9.15 -19.59
CA TYR A 356 8.98 -10.24 -20.45
C TYR A 356 9.45 -10.02 -21.90
N ASP A 357 9.89 -8.80 -22.25
CA ASP A 357 10.61 -8.51 -23.49
C ASP A 357 12.12 -8.79 -23.34
N PRO A 358 12.65 -9.82 -24.02
CA PRO A 358 14.07 -10.16 -23.96
C PRO A 358 15.00 -9.05 -24.45
N THR A 359 14.51 -8.14 -25.31
CA THR A 359 15.29 -6.99 -25.77
C THR A 359 15.58 -6.04 -24.62
N VAL A 360 14.61 -5.85 -23.71
CA VAL A 360 14.76 -4.99 -22.52
C VAL A 360 15.70 -5.66 -21.51
N VAL A 361 15.56 -6.97 -21.28
CA VAL A 361 16.50 -7.75 -20.44
C VAL A 361 17.94 -7.60 -20.95
N ARG A 362 18.16 -7.80 -22.26
CA ARG A 362 19.47 -7.66 -22.91
C ARG A 362 19.98 -6.22 -22.89
N LEU A 363 19.10 -5.23 -22.92
CA LEU A 363 19.49 -3.83 -22.69
C LEU A 363 20.15 -3.67 -21.32
N HIS A 364 19.59 -4.23 -20.24
CA HIS A 364 20.24 -4.16 -18.92
C HIS A 364 21.64 -4.81 -18.92
N HIS A 365 21.85 -5.88 -19.69
CA HIS A 365 23.19 -6.47 -19.88
C HIS A 365 24.17 -5.51 -20.56
N VAL A 366 23.73 -4.76 -21.57
CA VAL A 366 24.50 -3.68 -22.18
C VAL A 366 24.82 -2.61 -21.15
N LEU A 367 23.82 -2.12 -20.41
CA LEU A 367 23.98 -1.04 -19.44
C LEU A 367 24.94 -1.42 -18.30
N ARG A 368 24.88 -2.66 -17.80
CA ARG A 368 25.83 -3.17 -16.80
C ARG A 368 27.27 -3.11 -17.30
N ALA A 369 27.53 -3.59 -18.52
CA ALA A 369 28.87 -3.61 -19.10
C ALA A 369 29.44 -2.19 -19.24
N VAL A 370 28.62 -1.22 -19.65
CA VAL A 370 29.02 0.17 -19.79
C VAL A 370 29.25 0.83 -18.42
N VAL A 371 28.32 0.69 -17.48
CA VAL A 371 28.41 1.33 -16.15
C VAL A 371 29.65 0.86 -15.38
N LYS A 372 30.02 -0.43 -15.45
CA LYS A 372 31.22 -0.93 -14.77
C LYS A 372 32.52 -0.29 -15.28
N ARG A 373 32.53 0.23 -16.50
CA ARG A 373 33.73 0.85 -17.15
C ARG A 373 33.70 2.37 -17.17
N ALA A 374 32.58 2.97 -16.84
CA ALA A 374 32.42 4.41 -16.78
C ALA A 374 32.51 4.87 -15.31
N PRO A 375 33.60 5.52 -14.87
CA PRO A 375 33.72 5.99 -13.50
C PRO A 375 32.82 7.20 -13.22
N ALA A 376 32.55 8.06 -14.21
CA ALA A 376 31.63 9.19 -14.11
C ALA A 376 30.42 9.04 -15.04
N ARG A 377 29.35 9.78 -14.75
CA ARG A 377 28.11 9.75 -15.56
C ARG A 377 28.33 10.28 -16.98
N GLU A 378 29.24 11.23 -17.18
CA GLU A 378 29.59 11.74 -18.51
C GLU A 378 30.32 10.67 -19.33
N ASP A 379 31.18 9.84 -18.70
CA ASP A 379 31.83 8.71 -19.36
C ASP A 379 30.81 7.68 -19.84
N PHE A 380 29.80 7.41 -19.01
CA PHE A 380 28.70 6.51 -19.35
C PHE A 380 27.98 6.98 -20.61
N VAL A 381 27.63 8.25 -20.71
CA VAL A 381 26.97 8.79 -21.91
C VAL A 381 27.91 8.79 -23.12
N THR A 382 29.18 9.09 -22.90
CA THR A 382 30.23 9.11 -23.94
C THR A 382 30.43 7.73 -24.57
N ALA A 383 30.22 6.65 -23.82
CA ALA A 383 30.31 5.28 -24.31
C ALA A 383 29.32 4.95 -25.44
N PHE A 384 28.23 5.72 -25.59
CA PHE A 384 27.25 5.53 -26.68
C PHE A 384 27.54 6.37 -27.94
N THR A 385 28.58 7.19 -27.93
CA THR A 385 28.98 7.98 -29.12
C THR A 385 29.51 7.09 -30.25
N ASP A 386 29.51 7.60 -31.48
CA ASP A 386 30.11 6.89 -32.63
C ASP A 386 31.59 6.60 -32.40
N LYS A 387 32.31 7.53 -31.76
CA LYS A 387 33.74 7.40 -31.44
C LYS A 387 34.02 6.22 -30.50
N GLN A 388 33.17 5.99 -29.50
CA GLN A 388 33.36 4.92 -28.52
C GLN A 388 32.72 3.59 -28.91
N ALA A 389 31.92 3.54 -29.98
CA ALA A 389 31.11 2.36 -30.32
C ALA A 389 31.93 1.04 -30.38
N LYS A 390 33.12 1.05 -30.99
CA LYS A 390 33.98 -0.13 -31.08
C LYS A 390 34.50 -0.59 -29.71
N ALA A 391 34.95 0.36 -28.88
CA ALA A 391 35.45 0.07 -27.53
C ALA A 391 34.32 -0.45 -26.62
N THR A 392 33.15 0.20 -26.69
CA THR A 392 31.95 -0.22 -25.94
C THR A 392 31.45 -1.60 -26.37
N ARG A 393 31.51 -1.93 -27.67
CA ARG A 393 31.18 -3.28 -28.15
C ARG A 393 32.12 -4.33 -27.54
N ALA A 394 33.42 -4.12 -27.64
CA ALA A 394 34.41 -5.03 -27.05
C ALA A 394 34.17 -5.21 -25.54
N ALA A 395 33.78 -4.12 -24.87
CA ALA A 395 33.45 -4.15 -23.45
C ALA A 395 32.24 -5.01 -23.10
N ILE A 396 31.20 -4.96 -23.92
CA ILE A 396 30.01 -5.81 -23.77
C ILE A 396 30.37 -7.27 -24.00
N GLU A 397 31.16 -7.57 -25.04
CA GLU A 397 31.56 -8.95 -25.37
C GLU A 397 32.43 -9.58 -24.27
N GLU A 398 33.30 -8.80 -23.64
CA GLU A 398 34.15 -9.24 -22.54
C GLU A 398 33.36 -9.46 -21.24
N GLU A 399 32.45 -8.54 -20.86
CA GLU A 399 31.63 -8.71 -19.64
C GLU A 399 30.80 -10.00 -19.66
N TRP A 400 30.37 -10.40 -20.86
CA TRP A 400 29.49 -11.55 -21.06
C TRP A 400 30.19 -12.73 -21.72
N ALA A 401 31.52 -12.80 -21.67
CA ALA A 401 32.31 -13.83 -22.36
C ALA A 401 31.93 -15.28 -21.98
N SER A 402 31.37 -15.49 -20.77
CA SER A 402 30.91 -16.80 -20.30
C SER A 402 29.55 -17.24 -20.88
N LEU A 403 28.82 -16.35 -21.56
CA LEU A 403 27.52 -16.69 -22.16
C LEU A 403 27.68 -17.37 -23.53
N PRO A 404 26.69 -18.18 -23.94
CA PRO A 404 26.66 -18.76 -25.29
C PRO A 404 26.81 -17.70 -26.38
N ARG A 405 27.46 -18.08 -27.49
CA ARG A 405 27.75 -17.15 -28.61
C ARG A 405 26.50 -16.44 -29.14
N GLU A 406 25.38 -17.14 -29.26
CA GLU A 406 24.12 -16.58 -29.74
C GLU A 406 23.58 -15.49 -28.81
N GLU A 407 23.62 -15.72 -27.50
CA GLU A 407 23.16 -14.74 -26.51
C GLU A 407 24.08 -13.52 -26.47
N ARG A 408 25.40 -13.72 -26.55
CA ARG A 408 26.37 -12.61 -26.69
C ARG A 408 26.09 -11.77 -27.93
N ALA A 409 25.87 -12.42 -29.07
CA ALA A 409 25.52 -11.73 -30.32
C ALA A 409 24.19 -10.98 -30.21
N ALA A 410 23.20 -11.53 -29.49
CA ALA A 410 21.93 -10.87 -29.25
C ALA A 410 22.07 -9.61 -28.37
N ILE A 411 22.87 -9.68 -27.29
CA ILE A 411 23.17 -8.52 -26.43
C ILE A 411 23.89 -7.43 -27.22
N THR A 412 24.95 -7.78 -27.95
CA THR A 412 25.67 -6.83 -28.82
C THR A 412 24.73 -6.24 -29.88
N GLY A 413 23.84 -7.05 -30.46
CA GLY A 413 22.84 -6.58 -31.42
C GLY A 413 21.87 -5.54 -30.86
N VAL A 414 21.50 -5.64 -29.57
CA VAL A 414 20.70 -4.60 -28.91
C VAL A 414 21.47 -3.29 -28.86
N PHE A 415 22.74 -3.31 -28.42
CA PHE A 415 23.58 -2.12 -28.41
C PHE A 415 23.64 -1.47 -29.79
N GLU A 416 23.97 -2.23 -30.84
CA GLU A 416 24.12 -1.68 -32.19
C GLU A 416 22.86 -0.98 -32.71
N ARG A 417 21.68 -1.57 -32.48
CA ARG A 417 20.40 -0.99 -32.92
C ARG A 417 19.97 0.21 -32.07
N ALA A 418 20.22 0.15 -30.76
CA ALA A 418 19.72 1.11 -29.80
C ALA A 418 20.66 2.31 -29.56
N ARG A 419 21.96 2.16 -29.83
CA ARG A 419 23.03 3.06 -29.35
C ARG A 419 22.75 4.54 -29.59
N ARG A 420 22.37 4.94 -30.81
CA ARG A 420 22.11 6.36 -31.13
C ARG A 420 20.90 6.91 -30.35
N GLN A 421 19.85 6.10 -30.19
CA GLN A 421 18.65 6.48 -29.44
C GLN A 421 18.95 6.59 -27.95
N LEU A 422 19.76 5.68 -27.40
CA LEU A 422 20.24 5.71 -26.03
C LEU A 422 21.13 6.92 -25.78
N TRP A 423 22.10 7.19 -26.66
CA TRP A 423 22.96 8.36 -26.57
C TRP A 423 22.16 9.67 -26.50
N ALA A 424 21.18 9.85 -27.39
CA ALA A 424 20.31 11.03 -27.37
C ALA A 424 19.49 11.12 -26.08
N ASN A 425 18.96 10.00 -25.58
CA ASN A 425 18.20 9.95 -24.33
C ASN A 425 19.06 10.32 -23.12
N TYR A 426 20.23 9.70 -22.98
CA TYR A 426 21.12 9.91 -21.84
C TYR A 426 21.77 11.29 -21.85
N THR A 427 22.07 11.84 -23.02
CA THR A 427 22.53 13.23 -23.16
C THR A 427 21.51 14.21 -22.60
N ARG A 428 20.20 13.95 -22.79
CA ARG A 428 19.14 14.76 -22.17
C ARG A 428 19.07 14.54 -20.66
N GLN A 429 19.19 13.30 -20.20
CA GLN A 429 19.18 12.97 -18.76
C GLN A 429 20.37 13.54 -17.98
N LEU A 430 21.51 13.83 -18.62
CA LEU A 430 22.64 14.49 -17.96
C LEU A 430 22.37 15.94 -17.56
N ARG A 431 21.42 16.60 -18.23
CA ARG A 431 21.12 18.01 -17.97
C ARG A 431 20.32 18.13 -16.67
N PRO A 432 20.87 18.74 -15.60
CA PRO A 432 20.16 18.88 -14.34
C PRO A 432 18.92 19.75 -14.55
N ALA A 433 17.75 19.21 -14.22
CA ALA A 433 16.52 19.98 -14.22
C ALA A 433 16.27 20.52 -12.80
N ARG A 434 16.21 21.84 -12.62
CA ARG A 434 16.04 22.44 -11.28
C ARG A 434 14.80 21.94 -10.53
N TRP A 435 13.76 21.53 -11.25
CA TRP A 435 12.49 21.04 -10.70
C TRP A 435 12.47 19.54 -10.37
N THR A 436 13.49 18.77 -10.75
CA THR A 436 13.57 17.34 -10.39
C THR A 436 14.24 17.12 -9.04
N GLU A 437 14.80 18.17 -8.42
CA GLU A 437 15.50 18.09 -7.13
C GLU A 437 16.58 16.99 -7.09
N GLY A 438 17.25 16.77 -8.22
CA GLY A 438 18.25 15.71 -8.36
C GLY A 438 17.68 14.30 -8.52
N PHE A 439 16.36 14.14 -8.71
CA PHE A 439 15.73 12.88 -9.05
C PHE A 439 16.16 12.42 -10.45
N GLY A 440 16.81 11.28 -10.52
CA GLY A 440 17.29 10.66 -11.75
C GLY A 440 18.69 10.07 -11.56
N TRP A 441 18.92 8.88 -12.08
CA TRP A 441 20.19 8.19 -11.83
C TRP A 441 21.41 8.87 -12.50
N LEU A 442 21.20 9.63 -13.58
CA LEU A 442 22.22 10.46 -14.24
C LEU A 442 22.18 11.94 -13.83
N GLN A 443 21.27 12.34 -12.94
CA GLN A 443 21.10 13.76 -12.59
C GLN A 443 22.19 14.28 -11.63
N THR A 444 22.79 13.39 -10.83
CA THR A 444 23.89 13.72 -9.90
C THR A 444 24.96 12.63 -9.93
N GLU A 445 26.21 12.99 -9.63
CA GLU A 445 27.30 12.01 -9.47
C GLU A 445 27.00 11.00 -8.35
N GLU A 446 26.34 11.45 -7.27
CA GLU A 446 26.00 10.60 -6.14
C GLU A 446 25.03 9.48 -6.54
N ASN A 447 24.03 9.79 -7.36
CA ASN A 447 23.06 8.81 -7.84
C ASN A 447 23.73 7.83 -8.81
N TYR A 448 24.54 8.35 -9.74
CA TYR A 448 25.26 7.51 -10.70
C TYR A 448 26.23 6.56 -10.00
N ARG A 449 27.06 7.09 -9.08
CA ARG A 449 27.99 6.30 -8.26
C ARG A 449 27.27 5.19 -7.49
N TYR A 450 26.08 5.46 -6.97
CA TYR A 450 25.30 4.45 -6.24
C TYR A 450 24.80 3.32 -7.15
N VAL A 451 24.28 3.65 -8.33
CA VAL A 451 23.86 2.63 -9.31
C VAL A 451 25.06 1.82 -9.81
N ARG A 452 26.20 2.49 -10.03
CA ARG A 452 27.47 1.84 -10.38
C ARG A 452 27.92 0.86 -9.30
N LEU A 453 27.90 1.27 -8.03
CA LEU A 453 28.18 0.39 -6.88
C LEU A 453 27.30 -0.86 -6.90
N MET A 454 26.00 -0.69 -7.14
CA MET A 454 25.04 -1.79 -7.19
C MET A 454 25.34 -2.77 -8.33
N PHE A 455 25.79 -2.29 -9.50
CA PHE A 455 26.24 -3.15 -10.60
C PHE A 455 27.56 -3.88 -10.30
N GLU A 456 28.54 -3.18 -9.74
CA GLU A 456 29.85 -3.74 -9.37
C GLU A 456 29.70 -4.86 -8.35
N GLN A 457 28.79 -4.70 -7.39
CA GLN A 457 28.51 -5.70 -6.36
C GLN A 457 27.51 -6.79 -6.80
N GLY A 458 26.99 -6.73 -8.03
CA GLY A 458 26.01 -7.70 -8.52
C GLY A 458 24.65 -7.66 -7.80
N ARG A 459 24.28 -6.49 -7.24
CA ARG A 459 23.03 -6.28 -6.48
C ARG A 459 21.83 -5.93 -7.36
N ILE A 460 22.06 -5.62 -8.63
CA ILE A 460 21.01 -5.52 -9.65
C ILE A 460 20.95 -6.86 -10.37
N VAL A 461 19.93 -7.64 -10.06
CA VAL A 461 19.62 -8.93 -10.67
C VAL A 461 18.67 -8.68 -11.84
N THR A 462 19.10 -9.04 -13.03
CA THR A 462 18.31 -8.94 -14.26
C THR A 462 17.82 -10.33 -14.66
N LEU A 463 16.53 -10.45 -14.98
CA LEU A 463 15.95 -11.73 -15.40
C LEU A 463 14.84 -11.57 -16.44
N LYS A 464 14.69 -12.58 -17.30
CA LYS A 464 13.47 -12.76 -18.12
C LYS A 464 12.31 -13.11 -17.20
N GLY A 465 11.28 -12.28 -17.16
CA GLY A 465 10.18 -12.49 -16.22
C GLY A 465 8.82 -12.04 -16.76
N ASN A 466 7.81 -12.89 -16.57
CA ASN A 466 6.42 -12.60 -16.88
C ASN A 466 5.65 -12.43 -15.57
N MET A 467 4.96 -11.29 -15.43
CA MET A 467 4.16 -10.98 -14.24
C MET A 467 2.97 -11.93 -14.05
N LEU A 468 2.62 -12.68 -15.10
CA LEU A 468 1.44 -13.53 -15.17
C LEU A 468 1.72 -15.02 -14.91
N THR A 469 2.97 -15.40 -14.63
CA THR A 469 3.36 -16.78 -14.29
C THR A 469 3.72 -16.89 -12.81
N ASP A 470 3.88 -18.11 -12.32
CA ASP A 470 4.30 -18.41 -10.94
C ASP A 470 5.83 -18.44 -10.76
N LYS A 471 6.60 -17.95 -11.74
CA LYS A 471 8.07 -18.04 -11.78
C LYS A 471 8.75 -16.78 -11.24
N ALA A 472 8.90 -15.74 -12.06
CA ALA A 472 9.77 -14.61 -11.75
C ALA A 472 9.38 -13.88 -10.46
N LEU A 473 8.17 -13.32 -10.36
CA LEU A 473 7.74 -12.56 -9.17
C LEU A 473 7.73 -13.41 -7.88
N PRO A 474 7.17 -14.64 -7.85
CA PRO A 474 7.22 -15.47 -6.65
C PRO A 474 8.64 -15.87 -6.24
N SER A 475 9.53 -16.14 -7.20
CA SER A 475 10.93 -16.46 -6.88
C SER A 475 11.70 -15.25 -6.34
N ILE A 476 11.46 -14.05 -6.87
CA ILE A 476 11.96 -12.79 -6.32
C ILE A 476 11.47 -12.62 -4.87
N ALA A 477 10.18 -12.87 -4.60
CA ALA A 477 9.65 -12.78 -3.25
C ALA A 477 10.37 -13.73 -2.26
N ARG A 478 10.66 -14.96 -2.70
CA ARG A 478 11.42 -15.94 -1.89
C ARG A 478 12.88 -15.51 -1.68
N ALA A 479 13.54 -15.01 -2.72
CA ALA A 479 14.91 -14.50 -2.65
C ALA A 479 15.01 -13.29 -1.68
N ALA A 480 14.07 -12.36 -1.77
CA ALA A 480 14.00 -11.20 -0.88
C ALA A 480 13.77 -11.63 0.59
N ARG A 481 12.87 -12.59 0.84
CA ARG A 481 12.66 -13.16 2.18
C ARG A 481 13.89 -13.87 2.73
N SER A 482 14.60 -14.66 1.93
CA SER A 482 15.81 -15.38 2.37
C SER A 482 16.98 -14.45 2.69
N LEU A 483 16.99 -13.26 2.09
CA LEU A 483 17.91 -12.16 2.41
C LEU A 483 17.47 -11.31 3.61
N GLY A 484 16.23 -11.46 4.10
CA GLY A 484 15.67 -10.56 5.11
C GLY A 484 15.44 -9.14 4.60
N VAL A 485 15.22 -8.96 3.30
CA VAL A 485 15.09 -7.66 2.63
C VAL A 485 13.63 -7.45 2.21
N PRO A 486 12.90 -6.47 2.78
CA PRO A 486 11.56 -6.14 2.33
C PRO A 486 11.58 -5.45 0.98
N ILE A 487 10.59 -5.66 0.12
CA ILE A 487 10.45 -4.97 -1.16
C ILE A 487 9.76 -3.63 -0.94
N ARG A 488 10.53 -2.54 -0.84
CA ARG A 488 9.98 -1.21 -0.53
C ARG A 488 9.51 -0.43 -1.75
N VAL A 489 10.01 -0.78 -2.94
CA VAL A 489 9.57 -0.15 -4.18
C VAL A 489 9.22 -1.23 -5.17
N TYR A 490 7.95 -1.29 -5.55
CA TYR A 490 7.46 -2.11 -6.66
C TYR A 490 6.96 -1.22 -7.79
N TYR A 491 7.48 -1.40 -9.00
CA TYR A 491 7.14 -0.57 -10.16
C TYR A 491 6.65 -1.44 -11.33
N PRO A 492 5.33 -1.60 -11.48
CA PRO A 492 4.71 -2.26 -12.64
C PRO A 492 4.48 -1.33 -13.85
N SER A 493 4.90 -0.05 -13.80
CA SER A 493 4.58 0.96 -14.83
C SER A 493 3.07 1.01 -15.10
N ASN A 494 2.65 0.92 -16.37
CA ASN A 494 1.26 0.86 -16.80
C ASN A 494 0.80 -0.56 -17.20
N ALA A 495 1.58 -1.61 -16.88
CA ALA A 495 1.28 -2.98 -17.31
C ALA A 495 -0.10 -3.45 -16.83
N GLU A 496 -0.51 -3.06 -15.62
CA GLU A 496 -1.81 -3.40 -15.04
C GLU A 496 -3.01 -2.80 -15.80
N GLU A 497 -2.80 -1.71 -16.56
CA GLU A 497 -3.84 -1.09 -17.40
C GLU A 497 -4.10 -1.89 -18.68
N GLN A 498 -3.15 -2.73 -19.11
CA GLN A 498 -3.27 -3.54 -20.31
C GLN A 498 -4.29 -4.68 -20.14
N TRP A 499 -4.62 -5.03 -18.90
CA TRP A 499 -5.54 -6.10 -18.59
C TRP A 499 -6.91 -5.54 -18.17
N LYS A 500 -7.98 -6.00 -18.83
CA LYS A 500 -9.36 -5.64 -18.43
C LYS A 500 -9.66 -5.98 -16.97
N GLN A 501 -9.11 -7.09 -16.50
CA GLN A 501 -9.09 -7.49 -15.10
C GLN A 501 -7.67 -7.94 -14.73
N LEU A 502 -7.23 -7.63 -13.52
CA LEU A 502 -5.97 -8.11 -12.96
C LEU A 502 -6.02 -9.65 -12.89
N PRO A 503 -5.14 -10.36 -13.62
CA PRO A 503 -5.16 -11.81 -13.65
C PRO A 503 -4.97 -12.42 -12.25
N PRO A 504 -5.64 -13.54 -11.90
CA PRO A 504 -5.51 -14.16 -10.59
C PRO A 504 -4.05 -14.45 -10.18
N GLN A 505 -3.25 -14.98 -11.11
CA GLN A 505 -1.83 -15.25 -10.87
C GLN A 505 -1.05 -13.98 -10.55
N TYR A 506 -1.31 -12.88 -11.26
CA TYR A 506 -0.67 -11.59 -10.98
C TYR A 506 -1.00 -11.08 -9.56
N ARG A 507 -2.28 -11.14 -9.18
CA ARG A 507 -2.74 -10.73 -7.85
C ARG A 507 -2.03 -11.52 -6.76
N GLU A 508 -1.92 -12.84 -6.96
CA GLU A 508 -1.24 -13.73 -6.04
C GLU A 508 0.27 -13.43 -5.97
N ASN A 509 0.92 -13.22 -7.12
CA ASN A 509 2.33 -12.83 -7.19
C ASN A 509 2.65 -11.57 -6.36
N VAL A 510 1.84 -10.51 -6.52
CA VAL A 510 2.04 -9.25 -5.77
C VAL A 510 1.77 -9.45 -4.27
N ARG A 511 0.81 -10.29 -3.89
CA ARG A 511 0.53 -10.64 -2.48
C ARG A 511 1.65 -11.41 -1.81
N GLN A 512 2.53 -12.06 -2.56
CA GLN A 512 3.66 -12.81 -2.01
C GLN A 512 4.89 -11.94 -1.75
N LEU A 513 5.01 -10.78 -2.40
CA LEU A 513 6.13 -9.85 -2.19
C LEU A 513 6.23 -9.47 -0.70
N PRO A 514 7.43 -9.51 -0.09
CA PRO A 514 7.60 -9.15 1.31
C PRO A 514 7.55 -7.63 1.49
N PHE A 515 6.35 -7.06 1.39
CA PHE A 515 6.12 -5.66 1.70
C PHE A 515 6.14 -5.43 3.22
N ASP A 516 6.60 -4.23 3.59
CA ASP A 516 6.57 -3.66 4.92
C ASP A 516 5.81 -2.31 4.89
N GLU A 517 5.80 -1.60 6.00
CA GLU A 517 5.09 -0.33 6.16
C GLU A 517 5.64 0.80 5.27
N ARG A 518 6.86 0.63 4.75
CA ARG A 518 7.53 1.57 3.84
C ARG A 518 7.35 1.24 2.38
N SER A 519 6.66 0.16 2.11
CA SER A 519 6.53 -0.35 0.77
C SER A 519 5.49 0.43 0.00
N VAL A 520 5.85 0.82 -1.23
CA VAL A 520 4.97 1.51 -2.16
C VAL A 520 4.99 0.82 -3.51
N ILE A 521 3.84 0.90 -4.19
CA ILE A 521 3.69 0.54 -5.59
C ILE A 521 3.59 1.83 -6.40
N LEU A 522 4.49 1.98 -7.36
CA LEU A 522 4.59 3.12 -8.26
C LEU A 522 3.98 2.76 -9.61
N ARG A 523 2.85 3.37 -9.99
CA ARG A 523 2.07 3.01 -11.19
C ARG A 523 1.81 4.21 -12.08
N THR A 524 1.64 3.97 -13.37
CA THR A 524 1.21 4.97 -14.34
C THR A 524 -0.04 4.51 -15.11
N LEU A 525 -0.97 5.44 -15.40
CA LEU A 525 -2.22 5.15 -16.12
C LEU A 525 -2.50 6.22 -17.18
N ILE A 526 -3.18 5.87 -18.30
CA ILE A 526 -3.43 6.76 -19.45
C ILE A 526 -4.74 7.57 -19.32
N THR A 527 -5.62 7.24 -18.37
CA THR A 527 -7.01 7.74 -18.41
C THR A 527 -7.21 9.24 -18.09
N HIS A 528 -7.93 9.93 -18.97
CA HIS A 528 -8.45 11.29 -18.74
C HIS A 528 -9.75 11.32 -17.92
N LYS A 529 -10.34 10.17 -17.55
CA LYS A 529 -11.60 10.13 -16.79
C LYS A 529 -11.47 10.71 -15.37
N PHE A 530 -10.26 10.72 -14.83
CA PHE A 530 -10.02 11.04 -13.42
C PHE A 530 -9.22 12.34 -13.24
N HIS A 531 -8.77 12.99 -14.33
CA HIS A 531 -8.04 14.24 -14.27
C HIS A 531 -8.07 14.97 -15.63
N LYS A 532 -7.97 16.30 -15.61
CA LYS A 532 -7.89 17.15 -16.80
C LYS A 532 -6.45 17.61 -17.02
N SER A 533 -5.51 16.71 -17.31
CA SER A 533 -4.14 17.08 -17.65
C SER A 533 -3.83 16.79 -19.11
N ASP A 534 -2.90 17.58 -19.68
CA ASP A 534 -2.28 17.32 -20.99
C ASP A 534 -1.09 16.35 -20.91
N SER A 535 -0.75 15.88 -19.70
CA SER A 535 0.18 14.75 -19.53
C SER A 535 -0.45 13.47 -20.06
N TYR A 536 0.32 12.70 -20.83
CA TYR A 536 -0.11 11.38 -21.32
C TYR A 536 -0.24 10.36 -20.17
N TRP A 537 0.49 10.56 -19.07
CA TRP A 537 0.54 9.65 -17.93
C TRP A 537 0.06 10.32 -16.64
N HIS A 538 -0.72 9.57 -15.88
CA HIS A 538 -1.11 9.85 -14.51
C HIS A 538 -0.26 9.04 -13.53
N TYR A 539 0.32 9.67 -12.50
CA TYR A 539 1.30 9.03 -11.61
C TYR A 539 0.66 8.69 -10.27
N ILE A 540 0.77 7.43 -9.86
CA ILE A 540 0.07 6.90 -8.70
C ILE A 540 1.06 6.25 -7.75
N VAL A 541 0.97 6.63 -6.49
CA VAL A 541 1.67 5.94 -5.39
C VAL A 541 0.62 5.27 -4.53
N HIS A 542 0.82 3.98 -4.29
CA HIS A 542 -0.08 3.18 -3.48
C HIS A 542 0.70 2.44 -2.39
N GLY A 543 0.27 2.50 -1.13
CA GLY A 543 0.88 1.71 -0.06
C GLY A 543 0.86 0.21 -0.38
N GLY A 544 2.00 -0.45 -0.29
CA GLY A 544 2.19 -1.84 -0.68
C GLY A 544 1.29 -2.80 0.09
N LEU A 545 1.28 -2.71 1.43
CA LEU A 545 0.42 -3.56 2.27
C LEU A 545 -1.08 -3.32 1.97
N HIS A 546 -1.48 -2.06 1.83
CA HIS A 546 -2.85 -1.72 1.43
C HIS A 546 -3.21 -2.36 0.09
N ALA A 547 -2.31 -2.30 -0.90
CA ALA A 547 -2.54 -2.94 -2.19
C ALA A 547 -2.69 -4.46 -2.05
N GLN A 548 -1.86 -5.13 -1.25
CA GLN A 548 -1.94 -6.58 -1.05
C GLN A 548 -3.26 -7.01 -0.39
N GLU A 549 -3.73 -6.27 0.60
CA GLU A 549 -5.02 -6.53 1.24
C GLU A 549 -6.19 -6.42 0.24
N HIS A 550 -6.14 -5.41 -0.62
CA HIS A 550 -7.19 -5.12 -1.59
C HIS A 550 -7.15 -6.10 -2.79
N LEU A 551 -5.96 -6.50 -3.23
CA LEU A 551 -5.78 -7.56 -4.23
C LEU A 551 -6.31 -8.93 -3.79
N ALA A 552 -6.62 -9.14 -2.50
CA ALA A 552 -7.32 -10.34 -2.04
C ALA A 552 -8.85 -10.27 -2.24
N LEU A 553 -9.41 -9.07 -2.46
CA LEU A 553 -10.85 -8.83 -2.45
C LEU A 553 -11.46 -8.96 -3.87
N PRO A 554 -12.61 -9.63 -4.05
CA PRO A 554 -13.26 -9.76 -5.35
C PRO A 554 -13.60 -8.43 -6.03
N GLY A 555 -13.83 -7.37 -5.25
CA GLY A 555 -14.14 -6.01 -5.75
C GLY A 555 -12.98 -5.29 -6.44
N TYR A 556 -11.74 -5.76 -6.29
CA TYR A 556 -10.54 -5.13 -6.86
C TYR A 556 -10.06 -5.89 -8.09
N ALA A 557 -11.00 -6.20 -8.98
CA ALA A 557 -10.75 -6.98 -10.18
C ALA A 557 -9.93 -6.22 -11.23
N ASN A 558 -9.74 -4.91 -11.11
CA ASN A 558 -8.97 -4.11 -12.07
C ASN A 558 -8.24 -2.96 -11.36
N VAL A 559 -7.26 -2.35 -12.04
CA VAL A 559 -6.48 -1.24 -11.48
C VAL A 559 -7.34 0.01 -11.17
N TRP A 560 -8.49 0.17 -11.83
CA TRP A 560 -9.43 1.28 -11.60
C TRP A 560 -10.21 1.14 -10.30
N SER A 561 -10.45 -0.08 -9.82
CA SER A 561 -11.12 -0.30 -8.52
C SER A 561 -10.36 0.38 -7.37
N PHE A 562 -9.03 0.40 -7.45
CA PHE A 562 -8.20 1.15 -6.51
C PHE A 562 -8.39 2.66 -6.62
N MET A 563 -8.75 3.16 -7.81
CA MET A 563 -9.06 4.57 -8.02
C MET A 563 -10.48 4.95 -7.61
N GLU A 564 -11.44 4.04 -7.67
CA GLU A 564 -12.82 4.27 -7.24
C GLU A 564 -12.95 4.45 -5.73
N ASP A 565 -12.07 3.83 -4.93
CA ASP A 565 -11.96 4.10 -3.49
C ASP A 565 -11.71 5.59 -3.17
N ARG A 566 -11.11 6.32 -4.11
CA ARG A 566 -10.93 7.77 -4.03
C ARG A 566 -12.19 8.55 -4.36
N GLN A 567 -13.07 8.04 -5.22
CA GLN A 567 -14.17 8.79 -5.83
C GLN A 567 -15.40 8.99 -4.93
N GLN A 568 -15.48 8.35 -3.76
CA GLN A 568 -16.60 8.56 -2.83
C GLN A 568 -16.36 9.63 -1.75
N VAL A 569 -15.21 10.32 -1.78
CA VAL A 569 -14.94 11.48 -0.90
C VAL A 569 -15.12 12.76 -1.73
N GLY A 570 -16.06 13.60 -1.30
CA GLY A 570 -16.67 14.68 -2.08
C GLY A 570 -15.69 15.57 -2.86
N ALA A 571 -15.92 15.61 -4.17
CA ALA A 571 -15.60 16.65 -5.15
C ALA A 571 -14.14 17.12 -5.25
N PHE A 572 -13.46 16.74 -6.33
CA PHE A 572 -12.28 17.48 -6.81
C PHE A 572 -12.43 17.93 -8.26
N LEU A 573 -12.49 19.26 -8.40
CA LEU A 573 -12.24 20.02 -9.61
C LEU A 573 -10.80 19.72 -10.07
N ALA A 574 -10.66 18.96 -11.14
CA ALA A 574 -9.41 18.88 -11.87
C ALA A 574 -9.08 20.26 -12.48
N THR A 575 -7.99 20.89 -12.06
CA THR A 575 -7.39 22.02 -12.77
C THR A 575 -6.27 21.55 -13.70
N THR A 576 -6.47 21.85 -14.98
CA THR A 576 -5.51 21.79 -16.08
C THR A 576 -4.35 22.77 -15.87
N THR A 577 -3.19 22.45 -16.44
CA THR A 577 -2.48 23.43 -17.28
C THR A 577 -1.74 22.73 -18.42
N ALA A 578 -1.95 23.30 -19.60
CA ALA A 578 -1.29 22.98 -20.84
C ALA A 578 0.13 23.49 -20.94
N GLY A 579 0.93 22.79 -21.73
CA GLY A 579 1.92 23.42 -22.62
C GLY A 579 3.37 23.01 -22.41
N GLY A 580 3.87 22.19 -23.32
CA GLY A 580 5.26 22.16 -23.80
C GLY A 580 6.28 21.52 -22.85
N ALA A 581 6.97 20.50 -23.35
CA ALA A 581 8.05 19.77 -22.68
C ALA A 581 9.31 20.61 -22.29
N GLU A 582 9.22 21.93 -22.28
CA GLU A 582 10.34 22.85 -22.06
C GLU A 582 10.12 23.90 -20.95
N LYS A 583 8.94 23.99 -20.32
CA LYS A 583 8.70 24.95 -19.23
C LYS A 583 8.48 24.29 -17.89
N ALA A 584 9.19 24.81 -16.88
CA ALA A 584 9.10 24.36 -15.50
C ALA A 584 7.66 24.53 -14.96
N PRO A 585 7.08 23.48 -14.37
CA PRO A 585 5.79 23.56 -13.71
C PRO A 585 5.82 24.45 -12.44
N ARG A 586 4.80 25.30 -12.20
CA ARG A 586 4.66 26.17 -10.99
C ARG A 586 4.34 25.36 -9.71
N ARG A 587 5.37 25.02 -8.92
CA ARG A 587 5.40 24.13 -7.71
C ARG A 587 4.16 24.13 -6.80
N ASP A 588 3.48 25.25 -6.68
CA ASP A 588 2.30 25.54 -5.86
C ASP A 588 0.96 24.95 -6.38
N ARG A 589 0.93 24.35 -7.58
CA ARG A 589 -0.26 23.66 -8.15
C ARG A 589 -0.12 22.15 -8.39
N TYR A 590 0.96 21.50 -7.94
CA TYR A 590 1.36 20.16 -8.44
C TYR A 590 1.01 18.95 -7.56
N LEU A 591 0.47 19.16 -6.36
CA LEU A 591 -0.07 18.04 -5.56
C LEU A 591 -1.28 17.35 -6.23
N ASP A 592 -1.79 17.91 -7.34
CA ASP A 592 -2.92 17.36 -8.10
C ASP A 592 -2.53 16.26 -9.12
N PHE A 593 -1.24 16.07 -9.44
CA PHE A 593 -0.78 15.07 -10.43
C PHE A 593 -0.40 13.73 -9.82
N LEU A 594 0.18 13.76 -8.62
CA LEU A 594 0.51 12.56 -7.87
C LEU A 594 -0.71 12.14 -7.07
N SER A 595 -1.33 11.04 -7.49
CA SER A 595 -2.50 10.53 -6.79
C SER A 595 -2.09 9.49 -5.78
N TYR A 596 -2.46 9.78 -4.55
CA TYR A 596 -2.31 8.89 -3.43
C TYR A 596 -3.62 8.12 -3.24
N ILE A 597 -3.56 6.80 -3.40
CA ILE A 597 -4.73 5.93 -3.17
C ILE A 597 -4.82 5.67 -1.67
N GLY A 598 -5.88 6.19 -1.03
CA GLY A 598 -6.16 6.03 0.40
C GLY A 598 -6.60 7.30 1.16
N VAL A 599 -6.47 8.50 0.58
CA VAL A 599 -6.78 9.80 1.22
C VAL A 599 -7.17 10.87 0.17
N PRO A 600 -8.14 11.79 0.42
CA PRO A 600 -8.48 12.91 -0.48
C PRO A 600 -7.30 13.88 -0.74
N SER A 601 -7.28 14.51 -1.91
CA SER A 601 -6.37 15.61 -2.21
C SER A 601 -6.75 16.83 -1.37
N ALA A 602 -5.80 17.49 -0.71
CA ALA A 602 -6.10 18.75 -0.03
C ALA A 602 -6.18 19.89 -1.06
N ALA A 603 -7.39 20.36 -1.40
CA ALA A 603 -7.54 21.69 -2.00
C ALA A 603 -7.85 22.73 -0.91
N GLY A 604 -6.92 23.69 -0.79
CA GLY A 604 -7.20 25.09 -0.50
C GLY A 604 -7.46 25.50 0.94
N SER A 605 -6.49 26.22 1.54
CA SER A 605 -6.71 27.55 2.14
C SER A 605 -5.40 28.05 2.78
N VAL A 606 -4.58 28.78 2.03
CA VAL A 606 -3.67 29.75 2.66
C VAL A 606 -4.51 31.01 2.86
N VAL A 607 -4.90 31.24 4.10
CA VAL A 607 -5.40 32.53 4.55
C VAL A 607 -4.28 33.54 4.26
N ALA A 608 -4.56 34.53 3.42
CA ALA A 608 -3.68 35.68 3.29
C ALA A 608 -3.62 36.34 4.66
N GLU A 609 -2.46 36.27 5.31
CA GLU A 609 -2.16 37.15 6.45
C GLU A 609 -2.26 38.59 5.95
N SER A 610 -3.27 39.30 6.44
CA SER A 610 -3.31 40.76 6.38
C SER A 610 -2.08 41.27 7.15
N LYS A 611 -1.10 41.79 6.42
CA LYS A 611 -0.08 42.65 7.01
C LYS A 611 -0.74 43.94 7.51
N PRO A 612 -0.20 44.56 8.58
CA PRO A 612 -0.85 45.61 9.36
C PRO A 612 -1.25 46.84 8.55
#